data_AF-A0A6H1C716-F1
#
_entry.id   AF-A0A6H1C716-F1
#
_cell.length_a   1.000
_cell.length_b   1.000
_cell.length_c   1.000
_cell.angle_alpha   90.00
_cell.angle_beta   90.00
_cell.angle_gamma   90.00
#
_symmetry.space_group_name_H-M   'P 1'
#
loop_
_entity.id
_entity.type
_entity.pdbx_description
1 polymer ?
#
loop_
_entity_poly.entity_id
_entity_poly.type
_entity_poly.pdbx_seq_one_letter_code
_entity_poly.pdbx_strand_id
1 'polypeptide(L)'
;MAPEFAAWLMEKAGCPANQAEDFVASVGHAIDALSRADSGFATTAWRSRDVDHLLERVLTSELVEDDDETRAHIAGDAAVFLQFLSATNRWTGQDEDLGYGLSTLTSYIESKLASLPPVDVEEPPVDPEAERAALTVVPVVARLDALLGWIGERRPVTATGALKRALVMEAFDAVGGKREDLAPRKVQSMWDLSVLAQTWVVAAMLDLISIGKTVVKPGPAAPVWRDPDRNPGEYLTLCRDAVTQSLVVALGRRGEGRLVAFHSVLDEATAAVLSAGLGEHPLPSGPEERLHALSVLFPGMPVGPSLLGSMLVDRLDDLVADGILDDADSYRVPTPLRPVVRAAVRILLDDATPVAIHPPARCTLRITLRDSEPAVWRRVVVDNSLSLLHLHFVIQSCFAWEDYHLHQFTEGEPFTGGCVYVPDDQLDDELANGQDEVVDEGMVTIGTALPQLGASLTYLYDYGDGWTHDIVVESVADFDAEAPRAACVDGQGLAPAEDSGGTWGWTDMLAAADDPAHDRHDEIRQWLGLRPGERVDPEWFDRDDANGQLRALFG
;
A
#
# COMPACT_ATOMS: atom_id res chain seq x y z
N MET A 1 -20.45 -12.17 30.18
CA MET A 1 -19.93 -11.97 28.83
C MET A 1 -20.87 -11.14 27.97
N ALA A 2 -22.11 -11.55 27.71
CA ALA A 2 -23.05 -10.81 26.84
C ALA A 2 -23.22 -9.30 27.17
N PRO A 3 -23.52 -8.87 28.42
CA PRO A 3 -23.62 -7.43 28.74
C PRO A 3 -22.28 -6.69 28.61
N GLU A 4 -21.17 -7.39 28.83
CA GLU A 4 -19.81 -6.82 28.74
C GLU A 4 -19.37 -6.69 27.28
N PHE A 5 -19.79 -7.63 26.42
CA PHE A 5 -19.58 -7.58 24.99
C PHE A 5 -20.42 -6.48 24.35
N ALA A 6 -21.70 -6.36 24.70
CA ALA A 6 -22.55 -5.23 24.28
C ALA A 6 -21.96 -3.88 24.70
N ALA A 7 -21.52 -3.75 25.96
CA ALA A 7 -20.87 -2.54 26.45
C ALA A 7 -19.56 -2.24 25.70
N TRP A 8 -18.77 -3.27 25.38
CA TRP A 8 -17.55 -3.12 24.59
C TRP A 8 -17.84 -2.71 23.15
N LEU A 9 -18.88 -3.25 22.50
CA LEU A 9 -19.33 -2.82 21.17
C LEU A 9 -19.72 -1.35 21.17
N MET A 10 -20.50 -0.90 22.16
CA MET A 10 -20.89 0.50 22.27
C MET A 10 -19.71 1.43 22.57
N GLU A 11 -18.80 1.04 23.47
CA GLU A 11 -17.72 1.93 23.94
C GLU A 11 -16.46 1.89 23.04
N LYS A 12 -16.18 0.76 22.40
CA LYS A 12 -14.93 0.53 21.65
C LYS A 12 -15.14 0.40 20.15
N ALA A 13 -16.32 -0.03 19.71
CA ALA A 13 -16.66 -0.15 18.30
C ALA A 13 -17.66 0.91 17.81
N GLY A 14 -18.19 1.76 18.69
CA GLY A 14 -19.13 2.83 18.32
C GLY A 14 -20.53 2.33 17.94
N CYS A 15 -20.87 1.09 18.29
CA CYS A 15 -22.14 0.46 17.92
C CYS A 15 -23.33 1.13 18.65
N PRO A 16 -24.42 1.51 17.95
CA PRO A 16 -25.68 1.91 18.56
C PRO A 16 -26.27 0.83 19.49
N ALA A 17 -26.92 1.26 20.58
CA ALA A 17 -27.41 0.34 21.62
C ALA A 17 -28.44 -0.69 21.13
N ASN A 18 -29.28 -0.32 20.16
CA ASN A 18 -30.27 -1.22 19.55
C ASN A 18 -29.63 -2.31 18.68
N GLN A 19 -28.49 -2.03 18.06
CA GLN A 19 -27.77 -3.00 17.22
C GLN A 19 -26.87 -3.91 18.05
N ALA A 20 -26.30 -3.41 19.15
CA ALA A 20 -25.46 -4.21 20.05
C ALA A 20 -26.19 -5.45 20.63
N GLU A 21 -27.52 -5.41 20.75
CA GLU A 21 -28.33 -6.56 21.17
C GLU A 21 -28.40 -7.65 20.09
N ASP A 22 -28.55 -7.26 18.82
CA ASP A 22 -28.57 -8.17 17.67
C ASP A 22 -27.21 -8.89 17.50
N PHE A 23 -26.10 -8.17 17.71
CA PHE A 23 -24.74 -8.72 17.76
C PHE A 23 -24.59 -9.84 18.79
N VAL A 24 -25.05 -9.58 20.00
CA VAL A 24 -24.97 -10.53 21.10
C VAL A 24 -25.81 -11.77 20.79
N ALA A 25 -26.95 -11.61 20.14
CA ALA A 25 -27.81 -12.72 19.73
C ALA A 25 -27.17 -13.57 18.64
N SER A 26 -26.64 -12.95 17.58
CA SER A 26 -25.96 -13.64 16.47
C SER A 26 -24.77 -14.47 16.93
N VAL A 27 -23.84 -13.86 17.69
CA VAL A 27 -22.70 -14.56 18.30
C VAL A 27 -23.16 -15.63 19.28
N GLY A 28 -24.22 -15.37 20.04
CA GLY A 28 -24.84 -16.34 20.94
C GLY A 28 -25.30 -17.60 20.19
N HIS A 29 -25.95 -17.44 19.04
CA HIS A 29 -26.39 -18.57 18.21
C HIS A 29 -25.21 -19.37 17.66
N ALA A 30 -24.14 -18.71 17.21
CA ALA A 30 -22.91 -19.37 16.74
C ALA A 30 -22.24 -20.19 17.86
N ILE A 31 -22.08 -19.60 19.04
CA ILE A 31 -21.55 -20.25 20.25
C ILE A 31 -22.42 -21.45 20.64
N ASP A 32 -23.73 -21.30 20.61
CA ASP A 32 -24.67 -22.39 20.95
C ASP A 32 -24.57 -23.53 19.93
N ALA A 33 -24.41 -23.23 18.65
CA ALA A 33 -24.21 -24.23 17.61
C ALA A 33 -22.90 -25.01 17.81
N LEU A 34 -21.80 -24.31 18.07
CA LEU A 34 -20.50 -24.92 18.38
C LEU A 34 -20.55 -25.76 19.66
N SER A 35 -21.21 -25.26 20.71
CA SER A 35 -21.38 -25.97 21.99
C SER A 35 -22.19 -27.26 21.84
N ARG A 36 -23.17 -27.29 20.93
CA ARG A 36 -23.93 -28.51 20.61
C ARG A 36 -23.10 -29.52 19.80
N ALA A 37 -22.21 -29.03 18.94
CA ALA A 37 -21.38 -29.87 18.09
C ALA A 37 -20.20 -30.51 18.84
N ASP A 38 -19.59 -29.79 19.78
CA ASP A 38 -18.49 -30.28 20.60
C ASP A 38 -18.71 -29.96 22.09
N SER A 39 -18.93 -31.01 22.90
CA SER A 39 -19.04 -30.89 24.36
C SER A 39 -17.77 -30.36 25.05
N GLY A 40 -16.63 -30.35 24.34
CA GLY A 40 -15.36 -29.78 24.79
C GLY A 40 -15.10 -28.34 24.34
N PHE A 41 -16.05 -27.73 23.62
CA PHE A 41 -15.97 -26.33 23.20
C PHE A 41 -16.03 -25.40 24.41
N ALA A 42 -15.24 -24.33 24.36
CA ALA A 42 -15.21 -23.30 25.38
C ALA A 42 -15.33 -21.93 24.71
N THR A 43 -16.31 -21.13 25.13
CA THR A 43 -16.61 -19.81 24.58
C THR A 43 -15.39 -18.86 24.54
N THR A 44 -14.44 -19.03 25.46
CA THR A 44 -13.24 -18.20 25.58
C THR A 44 -11.96 -18.88 25.11
N ALA A 45 -12.04 -20.09 24.54
CA ALA A 45 -10.88 -20.88 24.10
C ALA A 45 -11.27 -21.71 22.88
N TRP A 46 -11.62 -21.02 21.79
CA TRP A 46 -11.92 -21.66 20.51
C TRP A 46 -10.63 -22.28 19.97
N ARG A 47 -10.75 -23.44 19.32
CA ARG A 47 -9.65 -24.13 18.65
C ARG A 47 -9.78 -23.92 17.14
N SER A 48 -8.71 -24.11 16.37
CA SER A 48 -8.79 -24.06 14.90
C SER A 48 -9.93 -24.92 14.35
N ARG A 49 -10.10 -26.14 14.89
CA ARG A 49 -11.19 -27.05 14.51
C ARG A 49 -12.60 -26.51 14.77
N ASP A 50 -12.77 -25.63 15.76
CA ASP A 50 -14.07 -25.05 16.10
C ASP A 50 -14.43 -23.97 15.06
N VAL A 51 -13.42 -23.22 14.59
CA VAL A 51 -13.54 -22.25 13.48
C VAL A 51 -13.84 -22.96 12.17
N ASP A 52 -13.10 -24.05 11.87
CA ASP A 52 -13.38 -24.88 10.69
C ASP A 52 -14.79 -25.47 10.77
N HIS A 53 -15.20 -25.96 11.94
CA HIS A 53 -16.54 -26.51 12.13
C HIS A 53 -17.64 -25.45 11.98
N LEU A 54 -17.39 -24.22 12.45
CA LEU A 54 -18.29 -23.09 12.21
C LEU A 54 -18.48 -22.93 10.70
N LEU A 55 -17.39 -22.73 9.95
CA LEU A 55 -17.42 -22.48 8.51
C LEU A 55 -17.98 -23.65 7.70
N GLU A 56 -17.58 -24.89 7.99
CA GLU A 56 -17.88 -26.07 7.18
C GLU A 56 -19.21 -26.73 7.51
N ARG A 57 -19.75 -26.55 8.72
CA ARG A 57 -20.89 -27.35 9.21
C ARG A 57 -21.97 -26.54 9.89
N VAL A 58 -21.66 -25.45 10.59
CA VAL A 58 -22.69 -24.59 11.16
C VAL A 58 -23.24 -23.68 10.08
N LEU A 59 -22.36 -23.00 9.35
CA LEU A 59 -22.75 -22.09 8.29
C LEU A 59 -23.33 -22.85 7.08
N THR A 60 -22.87 -24.05 6.75
CA THR A 60 -23.37 -24.81 5.59
C THR A 60 -24.60 -25.69 5.87
N SER A 61 -25.09 -25.78 7.11
CA SER A 61 -26.21 -26.68 7.45
C SER A 61 -27.58 -26.05 7.20
N GLU A 62 -28.61 -26.89 7.03
CA GLU A 62 -30.04 -26.54 6.93
C GLU A 62 -30.60 -25.78 8.17
N LEU A 63 -29.78 -25.46 9.17
CA LEU A 63 -30.18 -24.70 10.37
C LEU A 63 -30.18 -23.18 10.16
N VAL A 64 -29.54 -22.69 9.10
CA VAL A 64 -29.63 -21.31 8.65
C VAL A 64 -30.55 -21.32 7.43
N GLU A 65 -31.80 -20.90 7.61
CA GLU A 65 -32.62 -20.50 6.45
C GLU A 65 -31.98 -19.23 5.87
N ASP A 66 -31.82 -19.18 4.55
CA ASP A 66 -31.21 -18.13 3.72
C ASP A 66 -29.68 -18.14 3.47
N ASP A 67 -29.35 -17.55 2.32
CA ASP A 67 -28.26 -17.79 1.36
C ASP A 67 -26.79 -17.56 1.83
N ASP A 68 -25.83 -17.37 0.90
CA ASP A 68 -24.42 -17.07 1.23
C ASP A 68 -24.25 -15.83 2.15
N GLU A 69 -25.23 -14.92 2.20
CA GLU A 69 -25.26 -13.70 3.02
C GLU A 69 -25.27 -14.00 4.52
N THR A 70 -26.24 -14.80 4.99
CA THR A 70 -26.41 -15.10 6.43
C THR A 70 -25.19 -15.85 6.99
N ARG A 71 -24.53 -16.65 6.16
CA ARG A 71 -23.37 -17.44 6.55
C ARG A 71 -22.18 -16.56 6.92
N ALA A 72 -21.83 -15.64 6.03
CA ALA A 72 -20.67 -14.83 6.27
C ALA A 72 -20.97 -13.63 7.21
N HIS A 73 -22.25 -13.32 7.46
CA HIS A 73 -22.67 -12.51 8.60
C HIS A 73 -22.23 -13.11 9.94
N ILE A 74 -22.56 -14.39 10.17
CA ILE A 74 -22.18 -15.11 11.38
C ILE A 74 -20.65 -15.24 11.50
N ALA A 75 -19.94 -15.41 10.38
CA ALA A 75 -18.47 -15.45 10.36
C ALA A 75 -17.84 -14.10 10.80
N GLY A 76 -18.36 -12.98 10.31
CA GLY A 76 -17.94 -11.63 10.71
C GLY A 76 -18.18 -11.35 12.19
N ASP A 77 -19.37 -11.70 12.68
CA ASP A 77 -19.74 -11.52 14.08
C ASP A 77 -18.86 -12.38 15.03
N ALA A 78 -18.56 -13.61 14.62
CA ALA A 78 -17.63 -14.48 15.35
C ALA A 78 -16.21 -13.88 15.40
N ALA A 79 -15.72 -13.30 14.31
CA ALA A 79 -14.41 -12.64 14.28
C ALA A 79 -14.38 -11.40 15.22
N VAL A 80 -15.42 -10.58 15.23
CA VAL A 80 -15.56 -9.44 16.16
C VAL A 80 -15.58 -9.91 17.62
N PHE A 81 -16.24 -11.04 17.90
CA PHE A 81 -16.25 -11.62 19.24
C PHE A 81 -14.87 -12.12 19.69
N LEU A 82 -14.10 -12.77 18.80
CA LEU A 82 -12.72 -13.17 19.09
C LEU A 82 -11.83 -11.94 19.38
N GLN A 83 -12.02 -10.84 18.64
CA GLN A 83 -11.33 -9.57 18.91
C GLN A 83 -11.74 -8.98 20.26
N PHE A 84 -13.01 -9.05 20.65
CA PHE A 84 -13.45 -8.65 21.99
C PHE A 84 -12.73 -9.45 23.08
N LEU A 85 -12.62 -10.77 22.92
CA LEU A 85 -11.93 -11.62 23.89
C LEU A 85 -10.45 -11.26 23.99
N SER A 86 -9.78 -11.01 22.86
CA SER A 86 -8.40 -10.56 22.81
C SER A 86 -8.23 -9.19 23.47
N ALA A 87 -8.99 -8.18 23.02
CA ALA A 87 -8.88 -6.79 23.46
C ALA A 87 -9.23 -6.58 24.93
N THR A 88 -9.96 -7.52 25.55
CA THR A 88 -10.33 -7.47 26.96
C THR A 88 -9.57 -8.47 27.84
N ASN A 89 -8.55 -9.16 27.30
CA ASN A 89 -7.78 -10.21 27.98
C ASN A 89 -8.68 -11.31 28.57
N ARG A 90 -9.74 -11.68 27.84
CA ARG A 90 -10.69 -12.73 28.19
C ARG A 90 -10.49 -14.01 27.38
N TRP A 91 -9.60 -13.98 26.38
CA TRP A 91 -9.12 -15.17 25.71
C TRP A 91 -8.36 -16.08 26.68
N THR A 92 -8.67 -17.36 26.65
CA THR A 92 -8.11 -18.41 27.51
C THR A 92 -7.57 -19.61 26.71
N GLY A 93 -7.68 -19.55 25.38
CA GLY A 93 -7.13 -20.55 24.46
C GLY A 93 -5.65 -20.31 24.16
N GLN A 94 -5.10 -20.99 23.15
CA GLN A 94 -3.75 -20.71 22.67
C GLN A 94 -3.76 -19.49 21.74
N ASP A 95 -2.65 -18.75 21.68
CA ASP A 95 -2.53 -17.57 20.80
C ASP A 95 -2.54 -17.96 19.32
N GLU A 96 -2.01 -19.14 18.98
CA GLU A 96 -2.06 -19.71 17.63
C GLU A 96 -3.51 -19.96 17.16
N ASP A 97 -4.37 -20.48 18.04
CA ASP A 97 -5.79 -20.71 17.74
C ASP A 97 -6.55 -19.40 17.53
N LEU A 98 -6.21 -18.35 18.30
CA LEU A 98 -6.79 -17.01 18.14
C LEU A 98 -6.37 -16.38 16.81
N GLY A 99 -5.09 -16.48 16.47
CA GLY A 99 -4.54 -15.99 15.20
C GLY A 99 -5.21 -16.67 14.01
N TYR A 100 -5.31 -18.01 14.06
CA TYR A 100 -5.99 -18.80 13.04
C TYR A 100 -7.48 -18.43 12.92
N GLY A 101 -8.19 -18.28 14.04
CA GLY A 101 -9.60 -17.92 14.01
C GLY A 101 -9.86 -16.56 13.36
N LEU A 102 -9.03 -15.56 13.69
CA LEU A 102 -9.14 -14.24 13.09
C LEU A 102 -8.77 -14.27 11.60
N SER A 103 -7.66 -14.90 11.21
CA SER A 103 -7.24 -14.94 9.80
C SER A 103 -8.24 -15.70 8.93
N THR A 104 -8.70 -16.87 9.37
CA THR A 104 -9.55 -17.75 8.57
C THR A 104 -10.95 -17.18 8.39
N LEU A 105 -11.53 -16.56 9.44
CA LEU A 105 -12.83 -15.88 9.32
C LEU A 105 -12.72 -14.62 8.43
N THR A 106 -11.64 -13.85 8.54
CA THR A 106 -11.41 -12.68 7.67
C THR A 106 -11.22 -13.09 6.22
N SER A 107 -10.37 -14.09 5.92
CA SER A 107 -10.17 -14.56 4.54
C SER A 107 -11.42 -15.20 3.93
N TYR A 108 -12.27 -15.84 4.75
CA TYR A 108 -13.57 -16.31 4.29
C TYR A 108 -14.46 -15.16 3.83
N ILE A 109 -14.49 -14.05 4.56
CA ILE A 109 -15.24 -12.84 4.19
C ILE A 109 -14.66 -12.22 2.91
N GLU A 110 -13.33 -12.04 2.85
CA GLU A 110 -12.62 -11.48 1.68
C GLU A 110 -12.87 -12.30 0.40
N SER A 111 -12.87 -13.63 0.49
CA SER A 111 -13.11 -14.52 -0.65
C SER A 111 -14.50 -14.35 -1.30
N LYS A 112 -15.44 -13.75 -0.58
CA LYS A 112 -16.81 -13.51 -1.05
C LYS A 112 -17.02 -12.09 -1.60
N LEU A 113 -16.03 -11.20 -1.45
CA LEU A 113 -16.03 -9.83 -1.98
C LEU A 113 -15.58 -9.74 -3.45
N ALA A 114 -15.06 -10.83 -4.02
CA ALA A 114 -14.45 -10.85 -5.35
C ALA A 114 -15.48 -10.91 -6.51
N SER A 115 -16.24 -9.83 -6.72
CA SER A 115 -16.83 -9.50 -8.03
C SER A 115 -17.39 -8.08 -8.05
N LEU A 116 -16.60 -7.10 -8.53
CA LEU A 116 -17.10 -5.77 -8.88
C LEU A 116 -17.12 -5.61 -10.40
N PRO A 117 -18.15 -5.00 -10.99
CA PRO A 117 -18.14 -4.65 -12.40
C PRO A 117 -17.08 -3.56 -12.67
N PRO A 118 -16.39 -3.61 -13.83
CA PRO A 118 -15.37 -2.63 -14.19
C PRO A 118 -15.92 -1.21 -14.35
N VAL A 119 -15.07 -0.20 -14.08
CA VAL A 119 -15.40 1.25 -14.06
C VAL A 119 -15.35 1.91 -15.45
N ASP A 120 -15.19 1.12 -16.51
CA ASP A 120 -15.00 1.64 -17.87
C ASP A 120 -16.32 1.98 -18.56
N VAL A 121 -16.87 3.14 -18.20
CA VAL A 121 -17.79 3.90 -19.06
C VAL A 121 -17.11 5.23 -19.38
N GLU A 122 -16.77 5.45 -20.64
CA GLU A 122 -16.30 6.75 -21.13
C GLU A 122 -17.38 7.81 -20.86
N GLU A 123 -17.11 8.72 -19.93
CA GLU A 123 -17.96 9.87 -19.65
C GLU A 123 -17.56 11.08 -20.50
N PRO A 124 -18.53 11.94 -20.88
CA PRO A 124 -18.21 13.19 -21.53
C PRO A 124 -17.31 14.05 -20.62
N PRO A 125 -16.37 14.82 -21.19
CA PRO A 125 -15.47 15.68 -20.43
C PRO A 125 -16.28 16.68 -19.60
N VAL A 126 -15.91 16.82 -18.33
CA VAL A 126 -16.50 17.79 -17.41
C VAL A 126 -15.99 19.19 -17.78
N ASP A 127 -16.89 20.18 -17.73
CA ASP A 127 -16.50 21.58 -17.90
C ASP A 127 -15.52 22.01 -16.78
N PRO A 128 -14.30 22.47 -17.10
CA PRO A 128 -13.29 22.77 -16.10
C PRO A 128 -13.69 23.82 -15.06
N GLU A 129 -14.55 24.77 -15.44
CA GLU A 129 -15.02 25.82 -14.52
C GLU A 129 -16.05 25.28 -13.53
N ALA A 130 -16.99 24.46 -14.00
CA ALA A 130 -17.93 23.74 -13.13
C ALA A 130 -17.21 22.75 -12.19
N GLU A 131 -16.19 22.05 -12.68
CA GLU A 131 -15.34 21.16 -11.88
C GLU A 131 -14.57 21.94 -10.81
N ARG A 132 -13.91 23.04 -11.18
CA ARG A 132 -13.20 23.90 -10.24
C ARG A 132 -14.12 24.45 -9.15
N ALA A 133 -15.31 24.91 -9.52
CA ALA A 133 -16.30 25.40 -8.56
C ALA A 133 -16.73 24.32 -7.57
N ALA A 134 -16.91 23.07 -8.03
CA ALA A 134 -17.27 21.95 -7.18
C ALA A 134 -16.10 21.51 -6.26
N LEU A 135 -14.87 21.40 -6.79
CA LEU A 135 -13.72 20.99 -6.00
C LEU A 135 -13.39 21.99 -4.89
N THR A 136 -13.54 23.29 -5.15
CA THR A 136 -13.20 24.35 -4.18
C THR A 136 -14.10 24.32 -2.95
N VAL A 137 -15.32 23.78 -3.05
CA VAL A 137 -16.25 23.67 -1.91
C VAL A 137 -16.12 22.35 -1.16
N VAL A 138 -15.31 21.39 -1.64
CA VAL A 138 -15.05 20.14 -0.92
C VAL A 138 -14.25 20.46 0.36
N PRO A 139 -14.64 19.93 1.54
CA PRO A 139 -14.01 20.30 2.82
C PRO A 139 -12.49 20.13 2.88
N VAL A 140 -11.91 19.14 2.19
CA VAL A 140 -10.46 18.95 2.14
C VAL A 140 -9.72 20.17 1.59
N VAL A 141 -10.24 20.82 0.55
CA VAL A 141 -9.60 21.99 -0.07
C VAL A 141 -9.59 23.15 0.93
N ALA A 142 -10.70 23.35 1.64
CA ALA A 142 -10.80 24.36 2.70
C ALA A 142 -9.84 24.05 3.88
N ARG A 143 -9.70 22.78 4.27
CA ARG A 143 -8.78 22.34 5.33
C ARG A 143 -7.31 22.60 4.96
N LEU A 144 -6.92 22.31 3.72
CA LEU A 144 -5.56 22.55 3.22
C LEU A 144 -5.24 24.05 3.16
N ASP A 145 -6.19 24.87 2.70
CA ASP A 145 -6.05 26.34 2.74
C ASP A 145 -5.87 26.85 4.17
N ALA A 146 -6.71 26.38 5.10
CA ALA A 146 -6.62 26.76 6.50
C ALA A 146 -5.30 26.32 7.15
N LEU A 147 -4.78 25.12 6.82
CA LEU A 147 -3.48 24.66 7.27
C LEU A 147 -2.36 25.58 6.75
N LEU A 148 -2.37 25.93 5.47
CA LEU A 148 -1.37 26.82 4.87
C LEU A 148 -1.42 28.23 5.46
N GLY A 149 -2.62 28.75 5.71
CA GLY A 149 -2.84 30.01 6.41
C GLY A 149 -2.28 29.97 7.83
N TRP A 150 -2.53 28.87 8.55
CA TRP A 150 -2.02 28.66 9.91
C TRP A 150 -0.49 28.53 9.96
N ILE A 151 0.12 27.83 9.00
CA ILE A 151 1.58 27.72 8.90
C ILE A 151 2.23 29.09 8.66
N GLY A 152 1.61 29.93 7.83
CA GLY A 152 2.13 31.25 7.49
C GLY A 152 3.48 31.16 6.78
N GLU A 153 4.51 31.77 7.36
CA GLU A 153 5.88 31.68 6.84
C GLU A 153 6.58 30.36 7.23
N ARG A 154 6.41 29.92 8.49
CA ARG A 154 6.99 28.69 9.03
C ARG A 154 6.45 28.37 10.42
N ARG A 155 6.42 27.07 10.78
CA ARG A 155 6.11 26.59 12.13
C ARG A 155 7.15 25.56 12.61
N PRO A 156 7.45 25.46 13.90
CA PRO A 156 8.42 24.49 14.41
C PRO A 156 7.86 23.06 14.44
N VAL A 157 8.67 22.12 13.97
CA VAL A 157 8.42 20.67 14.03
C VAL A 157 9.50 19.97 14.86
N THR A 158 9.28 18.70 15.13
CA THR A 158 10.24 17.77 15.74
C THR A 158 11.18 17.19 14.67
N ALA A 159 12.24 16.49 15.07
CA ALA A 159 13.16 15.85 14.14
C ALA A 159 12.50 14.77 13.24
N THR A 160 11.36 14.22 13.67
CA THR A 160 10.56 13.25 12.91
C THR A 160 9.53 13.92 12.00
N GLY A 161 9.55 15.25 11.87
CA GLY A 161 8.63 16.01 11.02
C GLY A 161 7.26 16.31 11.64
N ALA A 162 6.94 15.73 12.81
CA ALA A 162 5.69 16.00 13.52
C ALA A 162 5.68 17.39 14.18
N LEU A 163 4.50 18.00 14.31
CA LEU A 163 4.31 19.25 15.04
C LEU A 163 4.77 19.15 16.50
N LYS A 164 5.40 20.22 16.99
CA LYS A 164 5.68 20.32 18.43
C LYS A 164 4.37 20.32 19.21
N ARG A 165 4.33 19.55 20.30
CA ARG A 165 3.12 19.34 21.13
C ARG A 165 2.33 20.60 21.47
N ALA A 166 3.01 21.72 21.73
CA ALA A 166 2.37 22.99 22.07
C ALA A 166 1.49 23.58 20.94
N LEU A 167 1.71 23.16 19.69
CA LEU A 167 1.02 23.67 18.50
C LEU A 167 -0.06 22.73 17.98
N VAL A 168 -0.12 21.49 18.48
CA VAL A 168 -0.99 20.43 17.93
C VAL A 168 -2.47 20.84 17.98
N MET A 169 -2.94 21.37 19.11
CA MET A 169 -4.35 21.75 19.25
C MET A 169 -4.69 23.03 18.47
N GLU A 170 -3.75 23.97 18.32
CA GLU A 170 -3.93 25.17 17.50
C GLU A 170 -4.09 24.78 16.03
N ALA A 171 -3.24 23.86 15.55
CA ALA A 171 -3.32 23.33 14.19
C ALA A 171 -4.60 22.50 13.97
N PHE A 172 -5.01 21.69 14.95
CA PHE A 172 -6.23 20.90 14.90
C PHE A 172 -7.48 21.78 14.77
N ASP A 173 -7.57 22.83 15.58
CA ASP A 173 -8.69 23.78 15.49
C ASP A 173 -8.67 24.51 14.13
N ALA A 174 -7.48 24.86 13.62
CA ALA A 174 -7.34 25.56 12.35
C ALA A 174 -7.87 24.74 11.16
N VAL A 175 -7.64 23.43 11.14
CA VAL A 175 -8.15 22.54 10.09
C VAL A 175 -9.60 22.07 10.34
N GLY A 176 -10.33 22.73 11.24
CA GLY A 176 -11.74 22.43 11.50
C GLY A 176 -11.98 21.19 12.36
N GLY A 177 -11.00 20.75 13.13
CA GLY A 177 -11.14 19.64 14.07
C GLY A 177 -12.19 19.93 15.14
N LYS A 178 -13.12 19.00 15.35
CA LYS A 178 -14.16 19.11 16.38
C LYS A 178 -13.65 18.54 17.69
N ARG A 179 -13.56 19.38 18.72
CA ARG A 179 -13.06 18.97 20.04
C ARG A 179 -13.99 18.03 20.79
N GLU A 180 -15.27 18.01 20.42
CA GLU A 180 -16.29 17.09 20.95
C GLU A 180 -16.08 15.64 20.49
N ASP A 181 -15.43 15.44 19.34
CA ASP A 181 -15.08 14.11 18.80
C ASP A 181 -13.86 13.51 19.51
N LEU A 182 -13.16 14.30 20.33
CA LEU A 182 -12.05 13.82 21.14
C LEU A 182 -12.63 13.05 22.33
N ALA A 183 -12.53 11.72 22.27
CA ALA A 183 -12.72 10.86 23.44
C ALA A 183 -11.92 11.42 24.65
N PRO A 184 -12.25 11.06 25.92
CA PRO A 184 -11.56 11.55 27.12
C PRO A 184 -10.07 11.11 27.26
N ARG A 185 -9.45 10.68 26.16
CA ARG A 185 -8.06 10.26 26.05
C ARG A 185 -7.12 11.45 25.97
N LYS A 186 -5.89 11.25 26.44
CA LYS A 186 -4.85 12.28 26.43
C LYS A 186 -4.15 12.28 25.07
N VAL A 187 -4.41 13.31 24.24
CA VAL A 187 -3.68 13.59 22.99
C VAL A 187 -2.19 13.72 23.29
N GLN A 188 -1.34 12.89 22.67
CA GLN A 188 0.11 12.88 22.84
C GLN A 188 0.85 13.59 21.72
N SER A 189 0.36 13.44 20.50
CA SER A 189 0.95 13.94 19.26
C SER A 189 -0.15 14.36 18.26
N MET A 190 0.25 14.96 17.14
CA MET A 190 -0.70 15.30 16.06
C MET A 190 -1.25 14.07 15.33
N TRP A 191 -0.56 12.93 15.42
CA TRP A 191 -0.98 11.68 14.78
C TRP A 191 -2.20 11.07 15.46
N ASP A 192 -2.44 11.41 16.74
CA ASP A 192 -3.65 11.00 17.47
C ASP A 192 -4.93 11.71 16.99
N LEU A 193 -4.81 12.67 16.05
CA LEU A 193 -5.88 13.54 15.59
C LEU A 193 -6.12 13.34 14.09
N SER A 194 -7.01 12.42 13.72
CA SER A 194 -7.17 11.93 12.34
C SER A 194 -7.31 13.04 11.30
N VAL A 195 -8.19 14.02 11.52
CA VAL A 195 -8.38 15.16 10.59
C VAL A 195 -7.08 15.96 10.40
N LEU A 196 -6.33 16.22 11.47
CA LEU A 196 -5.07 16.97 11.37
C LEU A 196 -3.97 16.13 10.72
N ALA A 197 -3.86 14.85 11.10
CA ALA A 197 -2.89 13.92 10.55
C ALA A 197 -3.08 13.74 9.04
N GLN A 198 -4.31 13.50 8.59
CA GLN A 198 -4.65 13.36 7.17
C GLN A 198 -4.37 14.65 6.39
N THR A 199 -4.87 15.79 6.88
CA THR A 199 -4.63 17.09 6.23
C THR A 199 -3.13 17.39 6.10
N TRP A 200 -2.33 17.05 7.12
CA TRP A 200 -0.88 17.23 7.09
C TRP A 200 -0.16 16.32 6.09
N VAL A 201 -0.57 15.06 6.00
CA VAL A 201 0.00 14.08 5.06
C VAL A 201 -0.32 14.48 3.62
N VAL A 202 -1.58 14.81 3.33
CA VAL A 202 -2.01 15.26 2.00
C VAL A 202 -1.28 16.55 1.61
N ALA A 203 -1.15 17.53 2.52
CA ALA A 203 -0.40 18.75 2.25
C ALA A 203 1.07 18.48 1.91
N ALA A 204 1.69 17.47 2.53
CA ALA A 204 3.07 17.08 2.23
C ALA A 204 3.19 16.34 0.89
N MET A 205 2.26 15.44 0.57
CA MET A 205 2.21 14.72 -0.72
C MET A 205 2.05 15.67 -1.92
N LEU A 206 1.29 16.75 -1.74
CA LEU A 206 1.04 17.75 -2.78
C LEU A 206 2.12 18.84 -2.85
N ASP A 207 3.20 18.72 -2.08
CA ASP A 207 4.23 19.77 -1.97
C ASP A 207 3.70 21.16 -1.56
N LEU A 208 2.52 21.21 -0.92
CA LEU A 208 1.98 22.43 -0.33
C LEU A 208 2.80 22.84 0.90
N ILE A 209 3.41 21.87 1.59
CA ILE A 209 4.32 22.10 2.72
C ILE A 209 5.65 21.37 2.51
N SER A 210 6.75 21.99 2.91
CA SER A 210 8.06 21.33 2.99
C SER A 210 8.47 21.16 4.45
N ILE A 211 8.66 19.91 4.87
CA ILE A 211 8.99 19.54 6.25
C ILE A 211 10.52 19.38 6.37
N GLY A 212 11.17 20.30 7.09
CA GLY A 212 12.60 20.21 7.41
C GLY A 212 12.85 19.60 8.80
N LYS A 213 14.13 19.50 9.19
CA LYS A 213 14.56 18.90 10.48
C LYS A 213 13.98 19.57 11.74
N THR A 214 13.63 20.85 11.67
CA THR A 214 13.15 21.62 12.84
C THR A 214 11.99 22.58 12.55
N VAL A 215 11.68 22.81 11.27
CA VAL A 215 10.59 23.70 10.84
C VAL A 215 9.89 23.15 9.61
N VAL A 216 8.58 23.39 9.54
CA VAL A 216 7.78 23.29 8.32
C VAL A 216 7.60 24.69 7.72
N LYS A 217 7.54 24.80 6.40
CA LYS A 217 7.26 26.03 5.65
C LYS A 217 6.36 25.71 4.45
N PRO A 218 5.74 26.72 3.81
CA PRO A 218 5.09 26.52 2.52
C PRO A 218 6.06 25.90 1.51
N GLY A 219 5.59 24.89 0.79
CA GLY A 219 6.35 24.15 -0.22
C GLY A 219 6.20 24.73 -1.62
N PRO A 220 6.80 24.07 -2.63
CA PRO A 220 6.81 24.53 -4.02
C PRO A 220 5.42 24.77 -4.63
N ALA A 221 4.40 23.99 -4.26
CA ALA A 221 3.05 24.12 -4.81
C ALA A 221 2.20 25.23 -4.14
N ALA A 222 2.62 25.71 -2.97
CA ALA A 222 1.85 26.70 -2.20
C ALA A 222 1.57 28.05 -2.93
N PRO A 223 2.45 28.58 -3.80
CA PRO A 223 2.15 29.79 -4.56
C PRO A 223 0.98 29.64 -5.54
N VAL A 224 0.86 28.47 -6.18
CA VAL A 224 -0.27 28.16 -7.08
C VAL A 224 -1.56 28.03 -6.28
N TRP A 225 -1.51 27.34 -5.13
CA TRP A 225 -2.66 27.18 -4.24
C TRP A 225 -3.23 28.52 -3.72
N ARG A 226 -2.34 29.49 -3.43
CA ARG A 226 -2.72 30.81 -2.86
C ARG A 226 -3.25 31.81 -3.89
N ASP A 227 -3.01 31.57 -5.18
CA ASP A 227 -3.38 32.50 -6.26
C ASP A 227 -4.09 31.72 -7.39
N PRO A 228 -5.32 31.22 -7.12
CA PRO A 228 -6.04 30.34 -8.03
C PRO A 228 -6.36 31.00 -9.39
N ASP A 229 -6.43 32.33 -9.45
CA ASP A 229 -6.74 33.06 -10.67
C ASP A 229 -5.51 33.26 -11.58
N ARG A 230 -4.29 33.15 -11.04
CA ARG A 230 -3.06 33.35 -11.79
C ARG A 230 -2.75 32.20 -12.74
N ASN A 231 -2.92 30.97 -12.26
CA ASN A 231 -2.72 29.73 -13.02
C ASN A 231 -3.93 28.78 -12.78
N PRO A 232 -5.12 29.08 -13.33
CA PRO A 232 -6.35 28.35 -13.00
C PRO A 232 -6.29 26.87 -13.39
N GLY A 233 -5.54 26.51 -14.44
CA GLY A 233 -5.33 25.11 -14.83
C GLY A 233 -4.47 24.33 -13.84
N GLU A 234 -3.33 24.89 -13.41
CA GLU A 234 -2.46 24.24 -12.39
C GLU A 234 -3.17 24.16 -11.03
N TYR A 235 -3.92 25.21 -10.66
CA TYR A 235 -4.74 25.19 -9.45
C TYR A 235 -5.81 24.10 -9.51
N LEU A 236 -6.49 23.95 -10.66
CA LEU A 236 -7.46 22.88 -10.86
C LEU A 236 -6.81 21.49 -10.73
N THR A 237 -5.63 21.26 -11.31
CA THR A 237 -4.87 20.01 -11.13
C THR A 237 -4.54 19.77 -9.65
N LEU A 238 -4.02 20.77 -8.94
CA LEU A 238 -3.75 20.64 -7.50
C LEU A 238 -5.01 20.32 -6.68
N CYS A 239 -6.15 20.92 -7.02
CA CYS A 239 -7.42 20.60 -6.38
C CYS A 239 -7.87 19.16 -6.67
N ARG A 240 -7.65 18.67 -7.90
CA ARG A 240 -7.93 17.26 -8.25
C ARG A 240 -7.06 16.32 -7.41
N ASP A 241 -5.76 16.56 -7.38
CA ASP A 241 -4.81 15.75 -6.63
C ASP A 241 -5.13 15.79 -5.13
N ALA A 242 -5.51 16.95 -4.60
CA ALA A 242 -5.91 17.11 -3.20
C ALA A 242 -7.11 16.25 -2.81
N VAL A 243 -8.15 16.25 -3.64
CA VAL A 243 -9.35 15.45 -3.38
C VAL A 243 -9.05 13.97 -3.55
N THR A 244 -8.37 13.58 -4.63
CA THR A 244 -7.96 12.19 -4.90
C THR A 244 -7.10 11.63 -3.77
N GLN A 245 -6.01 12.30 -3.41
CA GLN A 245 -5.09 11.84 -2.36
C GLN A 245 -5.75 11.85 -0.99
N SER A 246 -6.68 12.78 -0.72
CA SER A 246 -7.44 12.76 0.53
C SER A 246 -8.38 11.56 0.62
N LEU A 247 -9.01 11.15 -0.48
CA LEU A 247 -9.83 9.94 -0.51
C LEU A 247 -8.95 8.70 -0.29
N VAL A 248 -7.82 8.61 -0.99
CA VAL A 248 -6.85 7.51 -0.84
C VAL A 248 -6.30 7.44 0.58
N VAL A 249 -5.89 8.56 1.19
CA VAL A 249 -5.39 8.59 2.57
C VAL A 249 -6.50 8.30 3.58
N ALA A 250 -7.72 8.81 3.38
CA ALA A 250 -8.83 8.52 4.27
C ALA A 250 -9.25 7.04 4.24
N LEU A 251 -9.14 6.40 3.07
CA LEU A 251 -9.49 5.01 2.81
C LEU A 251 -8.28 4.05 2.86
N GLY A 252 -7.04 4.54 3.06
CA GLY A 252 -5.83 3.70 3.14
C GLY A 252 -5.08 3.81 4.48
N ARG A 253 -5.33 4.85 5.28
CA ARG A 253 -4.62 5.12 6.55
C ARG A 253 -5.46 5.07 7.82
N ARG A 254 -6.70 4.56 7.81
CA ARG A 254 -7.41 4.33 9.09
C ARG A 254 -6.84 3.15 9.90
N GLY A 255 -5.61 2.68 9.63
CA GLY A 255 -4.87 1.66 10.38
C GLY A 255 -4.41 2.01 11.81
N GLU A 256 -4.93 3.07 12.45
CA GLU A 256 -4.71 3.31 13.89
C GLU A 256 -6.02 3.14 14.67
N GLY A 257 -6.33 1.89 15.01
CA GLY A 257 -7.51 1.49 15.79
C GLY A 257 -7.55 -0.02 16.03
N ARG A 258 -8.30 -0.50 17.04
CA ARG A 258 -8.25 -1.90 17.53
C ARG A 258 -9.04 -2.93 16.69
N LEU A 259 -9.55 -2.55 15.51
CA LEU A 259 -10.26 -3.41 14.54
C LEU A 259 -9.52 -3.47 13.18
N VAL A 260 -8.19 -3.40 13.19
CA VAL A 260 -7.31 -3.35 11.99
C VAL A 260 -7.70 -4.39 10.91
N ALA A 261 -8.15 -5.57 11.32
CA ALA A 261 -8.49 -6.68 10.43
C ALA A 261 -9.72 -6.45 9.52
N PHE A 262 -10.49 -5.38 9.71
CA PHE A 262 -11.67 -5.07 8.89
C PHE A 262 -11.54 -3.78 8.08
N HIS A 263 -10.44 -3.04 8.22
CA HIS A 263 -10.28 -1.79 7.48
C HIS A 263 -10.16 -2.04 5.98
N SER A 264 -9.38 -3.05 5.55
CA SER A 264 -9.33 -3.48 4.14
C SER A 264 -10.72 -3.72 3.56
N VAL A 265 -11.55 -4.51 4.25
CA VAL A 265 -12.92 -4.84 3.83
C VAL A 265 -13.81 -3.60 3.74
N LEU A 266 -13.75 -2.69 4.72
CA LEU A 266 -14.54 -1.45 4.69
C LEU A 266 -14.04 -0.47 3.63
N ASP A 267 -12.73 -0.43 3.38
CA ASP A 267 -12.09 0.43 2.40
C ASP A 267 -12.47 -0.03 0.98
N GLU A 268 -12.37 -1.34 0.70
CA GLU A 268 -12.86 -1.99 -0.53
C GLU A 268 -14.37 -1.77 -0.72
N ALA A 269 -15.16 -1.96 0.34
CA ALA A 269 -16.60 -1.75 0.26
C ALA A 269 -16.98 -0.30 -0.02
N THR A 270 -16.25 0.66 0.58
CA THR A 270 -16.46 2.09 0.30
C THR A 270 -16.08 2.41 -1.15
N ALA A 271 -14.95 1.89 -1.62
CA ALA A 271 -14.49 2.09 -2.99
C ALA A 271 -15.44 1.46 -4.02
N ALA A 272 -16.04 0.32 -3.72
CA ALA A 272 -17.09 -0.31 -4.52
C ALA A 272 -18.39 0.51 -4.59
N VAL A 273 -18.83 1.12 -3.49
CA VAL A 273 -19.98 2.04 -3.48
C VAL A 273 -19.68 3.28 -4.34
N LEU A 274 -18.47 3.85 -4.21
CA LEU A 274 -18.01 4.95 -5.04
C LEU A 274 -17.98 4.55 -6.52
N SER A 275 -17.47 3.36 -6.85
CA SER A 275 -17.47 2.77 -8.18
C SER A 275 -18.89 2.65 -8.77
N ALA A 276 -19.83 2.08 -8.01
CA ALA A 276 -21.24 2.00 -8.42
C ALA A 276 -21.87 3.40 -8.62
N GLY A 277 -21.50 4.36 -7.76
CA GLY A 277 -21.94 5.75 -7.84
C GLY A 277 -21.39 6.53 -9.05
N LEU A 278 -20.30 6.06 -9.67
CA LEU A 278 -19.79 6.57 -10.94
C LEU A 278 -20.55 6.00 -12.14
N GLY A 279 -21.10 4.79 -12.02
CA GLY A 279 -21.76 4.07 -13.12
C GLY A 279 -23.26 4.36 -13.32
N GLU A 280 -23.86 3.59 -14.23
CA GLU A 280 -25.29 3.66 -14.58
C GLU A 280 -26.21 3.06 -13.49
N HIS A 281 -25.65 2.29 -12.55
CA HIS A 281 -26.39 1.52 -11.55
C HIS A 281 -25.89 1.82 -10.13
N PRO A 282 -26.12 3.03 -9.60
CA PRO A 282 -25.75 3.34 -8.22
C PRO A 282 -26.61 2.59 -7.22
N LEU A 283 -26.08 2.45 -6.02
CA LEU A 283 -26.78 1.87 -4.89
C LEU A 283 -27.88 2.79 -4.35
N PRO A 284 -29.03 2.27 -3.92
CA PRO A 284 -30.02 3.05 -3.18
C PRO A 284 -29.43 3.59 -1.88
N SER A 285 -29.83 4.80 -1.50
CA SER A 285 -29.40 5.50 -0.27
C SER A 285 -30.45 5.49 0.84
N GLY A 286 -31.66 4.99 0.56
CA GLY A 286 -32.74 4.88 1.53
C GLY A 286 -32.37 3.95 2.71
N PRO A 287 -32.69 4.28 3.98
CA PRO A 287 -32.20 3.55 5.16
C PRO A 287 -32.42 2.02 5.15
N GLU A 288 -33.56 1.55 4.63
CA GLU A 288 -33.88 0.13 4.52
C GLU A 288 -33.30 -0.51 3.25
N GLU A 289 -33.36 0.20 2.12
CA GLU A 289 -32.91 -0.30 0.81
C GLU A 289 -31.39 -0.32 0.68
N ARG A 290 -30.68 0.63 1.29
CA ARG A 290 -29.21 0.74 1.23
C ARG A 290 -28.53 -0.43 1.90
N LEU A 291 -29.05 -0.88 3.05
CA LEU A 291 -28.51 -2.05 3.76
C LEU A 291 -28.68 -3.31 2.91
N HIS A 292 -29.86 -3.50 2.34
CA HIS A 292 -30.14 -4.64 1.45
C HIS A 292 -29.30 -4.59 0.16
N ALA A 293 -29.10 -3.42 -0.45
CA ALA A 293 -28.31 -3.32 -1.67
C ALA A 293 -26.80 -3.48 -1.41
N LEU A 294 -26.32 -3.09 -0.23
CA LEU A 294 -24.97 -3.41 0.23
C LEU A 294 -24.80 -4.93 0.41
N SER A 295 -25.82 -5.65 0.91
CA SER A 295 -25.77 -7.12 1.02
C SER A 295 -25.69 -7.84 -0.33
N VAL A 296 -26.30 -7.25 -1.36
CA VAL A 296 -26.22 -7.72 -2.76
C VAL A 296 -24.86 -7.44 -3.41
N LEU A 297 -24.22 -6.30 -3.13
CA LEU A 297 -22.88 -5.98 -3.68
C LEU A 297 -21.73 -6.67 -2.95
N PHE A 298 -21.94 -7.04 -1.69
CA PHE A 298 -20.96 -7.78 -0.90
C PHE A 298 -21.61 -9.06 -0.36
N PRO A 299 -21.85 -10.07 -1.22
CA PRO A 299 -22.46 -11.32 -0.79
C PRO A 299 -21.65 -11.92 0.36
N GLY A 300 -22.19 -11.91 1.57
CA GLY A 300 -21.51 -12.42 2.74
C GLY A 300 -20.65 -11.44 3.57
N MET A 301 -20.55 -10.17 3.18
CA MET A 301 -20.18 -9.16 4.18
C MET A 301 -21.42 -8.96 5.09
N PRO A 302 -21.28 -8.82 6.43
CA PRO A 302 -22.43 -8.57 7.30
C PRO A 302 -23.00 -7.17 7.02
N VAL A 303 -23.69 -6.95 5.92
CA VAL A 303 -24.28 -5.66 5.54
C VAL A 303 -25.79 -5.77 5.76
N GLY A 304 -26.14 -5.84 7.03
CA GLY A 304 -27.49 -5.75 7.60
C GLY A 304 -27.43 -4.90 8.87
N PRO A 305 -28.26 -5.10 9.92
CA PRO A 305 -28.10 -4.46 11.23
C PRO A 305 -26.83 -4.95 11.94
N SER A 306 -25.68 -4.63 11.36
CA SER A 306 -24.36 -5.05 11.76
C SER A 306 -23.45 -3.82 11.99
N LEU A 307 -22.38 -4.00 12.75
CA LEU A 307 -21.34 -3.07 13.09
C LEU A 307 -20.54 -2.69 11.85
N LEU A 308 -20.17 -3.65 10.99
CA LEU A 308 -19.49 -3.33 9.73
C LEU A 308 -20.42 -2.59 8.77
N GLY A 309 -21.69 -3.01 8.70
CA GLY A 309 -22.71 -2.30 7.93
C GLY A 309 -22.92 -0.87 8.42
N SER A 310 -22.95 -0.66 9.74
CA SER A 310 -23.12 0.67 10.33
C SER A 310 -21.86 1.53 10.19
N MET A 311 -20.67 0.94 10.34
CA MET A 311 -19.40 1.64 10.07
C MET A 311 -19.27 2.04 8.60
N LEU A 312 -19.75 1.20 7.67
CA LEU A 312 -19.81 1.55 6.25
C LEU A 312 -20.83 2.67 6.01
N VAL A 313 -22.03 2.56 6.58
CA VAL A 313 -23.07 3.61 6.49
C VAL A 313 -22.55 4.95 7.03
N ASP A 314 -21.91 4.97 8.20
CA ASP A 314 -21.33 6.19 8.77
C ASP A 314 -20.28 6.80 7.83
N ARG A 315 -19.45 5.96 7.19
CA ARG A 315 -18.48 6.41 6.17
C ARG A 315 -19.16 6.98 4.94
N LEU A 316 -20.24 6.36 4.47
CA LEU A 316 -21.02 6.88 3.33
C LEU A 316 -21.71 8.19 3.69
N ASP A 317 -22.27 8.30 4.89
CA ASP A 317 -22.89 9.51 5.41
C ASP A 317 -21.85 10.65 5.58
N ASP A 318 -20.61 10.33 5.99
CA ASP A 318 -19.47 11.27 5.98
C ASP A 318 -19.15 11.75 4.55
N LEU A 319 -19.12 10.84 3.57
CA LEU A 319 -18.88 11.19 2.16
C LEU A 319 -20.02 12.04 1.56
N VAL A 320 -21.25 11.81 2.00
CA VAL A 320 -22.41 12.66 1.66
C VAL A 320 -22.28 14.04 2.30
N ALA A 321 -21.91 14.10 3.58
CA ALA A 321 -21.70 15.36 4.29
C ALA A 321 -20.54 16.19 3.69
N ASP A 322 -19.49 15.53 3.20
CA ASP A 322 -18.37 16.16 2.49
C ASP A 322 -18.71 16.50 1.02
N GLY A 323 -19.89 16.13 0.52
CA GLY A 323 -20.36 16.39 -0.83
C GLY A 323 -19.73 15.53 -1.92
N ILE A 324 -19.03 14.46 -1.54
CA ILE A 324 -18.43 13.48 -2.46
C ILE A 324 -19.51 12.55 -3.05
N LEU A 325 -20.57 12.28 -2.28
CA LEU A 325 -21.75 11.53 -2.69
C LEU A 325 -23.02 12.37 -2.54
N ASP A 326 -23.98 12.18 -3.45
CA ASP A 326 -25.38 12.59 -3.31
C ASP A 326 -26.20 11.37 -2.85
N ASP A 327 -27.17 11.57 -1.97
CA ASP A 327 -28.02 10.53 -1.38
C ASP A 327 -29.53 10.76 -1.61
N ALA A 328 -29.93 11.63 -2.55
CA ALA A 328 -31.34 12.00 -2.75
C ALA A 328 -32.27 10.81 -3.03
N ASP A 329 -31.81 9.85 -3.85
CA ASP A 329 -32.48 8.57 -4.14
C ASP A 329 -31.49 7.38 -4.15
N SER A 330 -30.24 7.64 -4.52
CA SER A 330 -29.18 6.64 -4.67
C SER A 330 -27.82 7.31 -4.47
N TYR A 331 -26.83 6.59 -3.92
CA TYR A 331 -25.45 7.06 -3.77
C TYR A 331 -24.82 7.34 -5.14
N ARG A 332 -24.78 8.61 -5.53
CA ARG A 332 -24.21 9.06 -6.82
C ARG A 332 -23.06 10.00 -6.60
N VAL A 333 -22.00 9.85 -7.40
CA VAL A 333 -20.94 10.84 -7.44
C VAL A 333 -21.43 12.03 -8.28
N PRO A 334 -21.44 13.27 -7.73
CA PRO A 334 -21.80 14.46 -8.49
C PRO A 334 -20.94 14.58 -9.75
N THR A 335 -21.55 14.87 -10.90
CA THR A 335 -20.86 14.90 -12.21
C THR A 335 -19.54 15.68 -12.18
N PRO A 336 -19.43 16.86 -11.54
CA PRO A 336 -18.17 17.59 -11.48
C PRO A 336 -17.04 16.87 -10.72
N LEU A 337 -17.36 15.96 -9.79
CA LEU A 337 -16.39 15.24 -8.97
C LEU A 337 -16.04 13.85 -9.50
N ARG A 338 -16.73 13.38 -10.55
CA ARG A 338 -16.49 12.04 -11.12
C ARG A 338 -15.04 11.80 -11.56
N PRO A 339 -14.32 12.75 -12.19
CA PRO A 339 -12.92 12.53 -12.57
C PRO A 339 -12.02 12.21 -11.38
N VAL A 340 -12.15 12.95 -10.28
CA VAL A 340 -11.30 12.78 -9.08
C VAL A 340 -11.68 11.55 -8.28
N VAL A 341 -12.97 11.24 -8.15
CA VAL A 341 -13.42 10.03 -7.46
C VAL A 341 -13.05 8.79 -8.27
N ARG A 342 -13.16 8.84 -9.61
CA ARG A 342 -12.68 7.75 -10.48
C ARG A 342 -11.18 7.53 -10.31
N ALA A 343 -10.37 8.59 -10.31
CA ALA A 343 -8.94 8.46 -10.06
C ALA A 343 -8.65 7.80 -8.69
N ALA A 344 -9.37 8.20 -7.64
CA ALA A 344 -9.22 7.59 -6.31
C ALA A 344 -9.66 6.12 -6.29
N VAL A 345 -10.81 5.80 -6.89
CA VAL A 345 -11.33 4.42 -6.99
C VAL A 345 -10.36 3.54 -7.77
N ARG A 346 -9.75 4.03 -8.85
CA ARG A 346 -8.72 3.31 -9.61
C ARG A 346 -7.48 2.98 -8.78
N ILE A 347 -7.05 3.92 -7.93
CA ILE A 347 -5.93 3.72 -7.00
C ILE A 347 -6.31 2.73 -5.88
N LEU A 348 -7.59 2.68 -5.49
CA LEU A 348 -8.07 1.86 -4.37
C LEU A 348 -8.52 0.46 -4.77
N LEU A 349 -8.99 0.27 -6.01
CA LEU A 349 -9.51 -0.99 -6.55
C LEU A 349 -8.63 -1.62 -7.64
N ASP A 350 -7.50 -0.98 -8.00
CA ASP A 350 -6.58 -1.36 -9.07
C ASP A 350 -7.24 -1.54 -10.47
N ASP A 351 -7.24 -0.50 -11.32
CA ASP A 351 -7.63 -0.60 -12.75
C ASP A 351 -6.47 -1.06 -13.68
N ALA A 352 -5.38 -1.59 -13.13
CA ALA A 352 -4.30 -2.27 -13.86
C ALA A 352 -3.66 -3.33 -12.96
N THR A 353 -3.51 -4.55 -13.49
CA THR A 353 -2.79 -5.76 -13.03
C THR A 353 -2.43 -5.86 -11.53
N PRO A 354 -2.89 -6.89 -10.80
CA PRO A 354 -2.71 -6.99 -9.35
C PRO A 354 -1.25 -6.86 -8.94
N VAL A 355 -0.93 -5.82 -8.15
CA VAL A 355 0.24 -5.87 -7.27
C VAL A 355 -0.09 -6.89 -6.22
N ALA A 356 0.29 -8.15 -6.47
CA ALA A 356 0.16 -9.20 -5.48
C ALA A 356 0.86 -8.72 -4.20
N ILE A 357 0.08 -8.39 -3.17
CA ILE A 357 0.58 -8.19 -1.82
C ILE A 357 0.98 -9.57 -1.34
N HIS A 358 2.21 -9.97 -1.65
CA HIS A 358 2.78 -11.15 -1.04
C HIS A 358 2.88 -10.89 0.46
N PRO A 359 2.52 -11.86 1.31
CA PRO A 359 2.87 -11.74 2.72
C PRO A 359 4.36 -11.43 2.81
N PRO A 360 4.77 -10.53 3.74
CA PRO A 360 6.18 -10.24 3.93
C PRO A 360 6.94 -11.55 4.02
N ALA A 361 7.98 -11.67 3.21
CA ALA A 361 8.79 -12.87 3.09
C ALA A 361 10.23 -12.49 2.77
N ARG A 362 11.15 -13.39 3.08
CA ARG A 362 12.55 -13.31 2.68
C ARG A 362 12.72 -14.03 1.36
N CYS A 363 13.11 -13.30 0.33
CA CYS A 363 13.40 -13.85 -0.99
C CYS A 363 14.92 -13.94 -1.18
N THR A 364 15.42 -15.11 -1.57
CA THR A 364 16.82 -15.26 -2.02
C THR A 364 16.84 -15.16 -3.54
N LEU A 365 17.53 -14.13 -4.05
CA LEU A 365 17.70 -13.87 -5.48
C LEU A 365 19.12 -14.23 -5.90
N ARG A 366 19.23 -14.86 -7.06
CA ARG A 366 20.47 -14.99 -7.83
C ARG A 366 20.47 -13.94 -8.91
N ILE A 367 21.51 -13.12 -8.95
CA ILE A 367 21.69 -12.05 -9.93
C ILE A 367 22.97 -12.37 -10.72
N THR A 368 22.86 -12.64 -12.02
CA THR A 368 23.96 -13.10 -12.86
C THR A 368 24.16 -12.17 -14.03
N LEU A 369 25.37 -11.64 -14.21
CA LEU A 369 25.73 -10.82 -15.35
C LEU A 369 25.95 -11.70 -16.59
N ARG A 370 25.21 -11.45 -17.66
CA ARG A 370 25.30 -12.20 -18.92
C ARG A 370 26.63 -11.97 -19.62
N ASP A 371 27.05 -12.94 -20.41
CA ASP A 371 28.22 -12.88 -21.29
C ASP A 371 29.54 -12.50 -20.58
N SER A 372 29.65 -12.80 -19.28
CA SER A 372 30.86 -12.59 -18.48
C SER A 372 31.71 -13.85 -18.38
N GLU A 373 33.02 -13.72 -18.62
CA GLU A 373 34.01 -14.78 -18.39
C GLU A 373 35.26 -14.21 -17.67
N PRO A 374 35.56 -14.64 -16.43
CA PRO A 374 34.82 -15.60 -15.59
C PRO A 374 33.44 -15.11 -15.18
N ALA A 375 32.57 -16.04 -14.77
CA ALA A 375 31.18 -15.73 -14.43
C ALA A 375 31.08 -14.75 -13.24
N VAL A 376 30.35 -13.65 -13.44
CA VAL A 376 30.08 -12.65 -12.41
C VAL A 376 28.63 -12.79 -11.92
N TRP A 377 28.45 -13.04 -10.62
CA TRP A 377 27.13 -13.17 -10.02
C TRP A 377 27.10 -12.85 -8.53
N ARG A 378 25.90 -12.55 -8.02
CA ARG A 378 25.62 -12.25 -6.61
C ARG A 378 24.41 -13.03 -6.14
N ARG A 379 24.41 -13.45 -4.89
CA ARG A 379 23.24 -14.02 -4.21
C ARG A 379 22.87 -13.11 -3.07
N VAL A 380 21.66 -12.58 -3.14
CA VAL A 380 21.16 -11.60 -2.18
C VAL A 380 19.89 -12.14 -1.52
N VAL A 381 19.75 -11.87 -0.23
CA VAL A 381 18.52 -12.08 0.52
C VAL A 381 17.87 -10.72 0.71
N VAL A 382 16.62 -10.59 0.27
CA VAL A 382 15.85 -9.34 0.31
C VAL A 382 14.49 -9.56 0.97
N ASP A 383 13.99 -8.52 1.62
CA ASP A 383 12.59 -8.35 1.98
C ASP A 383 11.79 -8.17 0.68
N ASN A 384 10.83 -9.06 0.41
CA ASN A 384 10.03 -9.03 -0.82
C ASN A 384 9.08 -7.82 -0.90
N SER A 385 8.90 -7.04 0.18
CA SER A 385 8.17 -5.77 0.17
C SER A 385 8.97 -4.59 -0.39
N LEU A 386 10.29 -4.76 -0.61
CA LEU A 386 11.10 -3.77 -1.33
C LEU A 386 10.58 -3.62 -2.77
N SER A 387 10.63 -2.40 -3.30
CA SER A 387 10.28 -2.12 -4.71
C SER A 387 11.40 -2.50 -5.68
N LEU A 388 11.12 -2.54 -6.98
CA LEU A 388 12.13 -2.72 -8.02
C LEU A 388 13.15 -1.57 -8.04
N LEU A 389 12.76 -0.34 -7.69
CA LEU A 389 13.70 0.76 -7.40
C LEU A 389 14.70 0.39 -6.30
N HIS A 390 14.24 -0.22 -5.20
CA HIS A 390 15.14 -0.67 -4.14
C HIS A 390 16.02 -1.84 -4.64
N LEU A 391 15.49 -2.74 -5.47
CA LEU A 391 16.27 -3.81 -6.08
C LEU A 391 17.38 -3.27 -7.00
N HIS A 392 17.12 -2.20 -7.75
CA HIS A 392 18.14 -1.48 -8.51
C HIS A 392 19.31 -1.09 -7.60
N PHE A 393 19.04 -0.43 -6.46
CA PHE A 393 20.12 -0.03 -5.53
C PHE A 393 20.81 -1.22 -4.86
N VAL A 394 20.11 -2.34 -4.66
CA VAL A 394 20.73 -3.60 -4.20
C VAL A 394 21.72 -4.10 -5.24
N ILE A 395 21.37 -4.08 -6.53
CA ILE A 395 22.26 -4.48 -7.63
C ILE A 395 23.46 -3.55 -7.70
N GLN A 396 23.26 -2.24 -7.77
CA GLN A 396 24.33 -1.24 -7.80
C GLN A 396 25.34 -1.46 -6.67
N SER A 397 24.84 -1.65 -5.43
CA SER A 397 25.70 -1.93 -4.26
C SER A 397 26.48 -3.24 -4.36
N CYS A 398 25.88 -4.29 -4.93
CA CYS A 398 26.53 -5.60 -5.03
C CYS A 398 27.52 -5.69 -6.20
N PHE A 399 27.35 -4.86 -7.22
CA PHE A 399 28.24 -4.79 -8.39
C PHE A 399 29.19 -3.59 -8.34
N ALA A 400 29.15 -2.78 -7.27
CA ALA A 400 30.00 -1.62 -7.06
C ALA A 400 29.90 -0.58 -8.20
N TRP A 401 28.67 -0.32 -8.63
CA TRP A 401 28.32 0.70 -9.63
C TRP A 401 27.78 1.98 -8.98
N GLU A 402 27.74 3.05 -9.77
CA GLU A 402 27.56 4.43 -9.27
C GLU A 402 26.24 5.08 -9.71
N ASP A 403 25.34 4.33 -10.35
CA ASP A 403 24.01 4.79 -10.76
C ASP A 403 24.07 6.03 -11.69
N TYR A 404 24.99 6.03 -12.67
CA TYR A 404 25.12 7.11 -13.65
C TYR A 404 24.25 6.96 -14.90
N HIS A 405 23.78 5.76 -15.19
CA HIS A 405 23.15 5.42 -16.47
C HIS A 405 21.71 4.96 -16.31
N LEU A 406 20.96 5.01 -17.41
CA LEU A 406 19.59 4.52 -17.48
C LEU A 406 19.53 3.00 -17.23
N HIS A 407 18.38 2.54 -16.76
CA HIS A 407 18.15 1.12 -16.49
C HIS A 407 16.68 0.74 -16.62
N GLN A 408 16.45 -0.56 -16.78
CA GLN A 408 15.11 -1.12 -16.82
C GLN A 408 15.09 -2.54 -16.28
N PHE A 409 13.92 -2.96 -15.79
CA PHE A 409 13.58 -4.37 -15.60
C PHE A 409 12.57 -4.82 -16.65
N THR A 410 12.70 -6.04 -17.15
CA THR A 410 11.76 -6.61 -18.13
C THR A 410 11.42 -8.06 -17.83
N GLU A 411 10.18 -8.44 -18.14
CA GLU A 411 9.80 -9.85 -18.24
C GLU A 411 10.28 -10.42 -19.58
N GLY A 412 11.47 -11.04 -19.57
CA GLY A 412 12.11 -11.56 -20.79
C GLY A 412 13.19 -10.63 -21.32
N GLU A 413 13.36 -10.58 -22.64
CA GLU A 413 14.49 -9.89 -23.27
C GLU A 413 14.25 -8.37 -23.39
N PRO A 414 15.22 -7.52 -23.00
CA PRO A 414 15.13 -6.07 -23.15
C PRO A 414 14.83 -5.65 -24.59
N PHE A 415 13.99 -4.63 -24.76
CA PHE A 415 13.62 -4.06 -26.07
C PHE A 415 12.92 -5.02 -27.05
N THR A 416 12.38 -6.15 -26.58
CA THR A 416 11.67 -7.13 -27.45
C THR A 416 10.13 -7.08 -27.34
N GLY A 417 9.60 -6.13 -26.56
CA GLY A 417 8.17 -5.95 -26.27
C GLY A 417 7.72 -6.71 -25.01
N GLY A 418 6.67 -6.22 -24.35
CA GLY A 418 6.21 -6.71 -23.04
C GLY A 418 6.22 -5.60 -21.98
N CYS A 419 5.88 -5.95 -20.73
CA CYS A 419 5.93 -5.02 -19.61
C CYS A 419 7.38 -4.67 -19.25
N VAL A 420 7.66 -3.37 -19.19
CA VAL A 420 8.94 -2.80 -18.79
C VAL A 420 8.74 -1.99 -17.51
N TYR A 421 9.62 -2.17 -16.53
CA TYR A 421 9.66 -1.39 -15.31
C TYR A 421 10.86 -0.44 -15.35
N VAL A 422 10.62 0.85 -15.26
CA VAL A 422 11.66 1.90 -15.32
C VAL A 422 11.43 2.95 -14.23
N PRO A 423 12.43 3.77 -13.90
CA PRO A 423 12.23 4.96 -13.06
C PRO A 423 11.11 5.87 -13.57
N ASP A 424 10.40 6.53 -12.65
CA ASP A 424 9.33 7.50 -12.96
C ASP A 424 9.75 8.55 -14.02
N ASP A 425 11.00 9.02 -13.97
CA ASP A 425 11.53 10.01 -14.91
C ASP A 425 11.87 9.47 -16.31
N GLN A 426 11.78 8.15 -16.51
CA GLN A 426 11.98 7.47 -17.80
C GLN A 426 10.67 7.00 -18.46
N LEU A 427 9.53 7.06 -17.75
CA LEU A 427 8.25 6.54 -18.22
C LEU A 427 7.83 7.13 -19.58
N ASP A 428 7.83 8.46 -19.68
CA ASP A 428 7.41 9.17 -20.89
C ASP A 428 8.33 8.87 -22.09
N ASP A 429 9.63 8.71 -21.84
CA ASP A 429 10.62 8.44 -22.87
C ASP A 429 10.47 7.01 -23.42
N GLU A 430 10.26 6.01 -22.56
CA GLU A 430 10.04 4.62 -22.98
C GLU A 430 8.71 4.43 -23.71
N LEU A 431 7.65 5.10 -23.27
CA LEU A 431 6.37 5.15 -23.99
C LEU A 431 6.54 5.79 -25.37
N ALA A 432 7.29 6.89 -25.46
CA ALA A 432 7.58 7.56 -26.73
C ALA A 432 8.44 6.70 -27.68
N ASN A 433 9.27 5.80 -27.13
CA ASN A 433 10.07 4.84 -27.88
C ASN A 433 9.27 3.60 -28.34
N GLY A 434 7.97 3.55 -28.06
CA GLY A 434 7.05 2.55 -28.58
C GLY A 434 6.95 1.27 -27.75
N GLN A 435 7.28 1.34 -26.45
CA GLN A 435 6.90 0.29 -25.50
C GLN A 435 5.39 0.36 -25.21
N ASP A 436 4.72 -0.78 -25.28
CA ASP A 436 3.26 -0.86 -25.12
C ASP A 436 2.82 -0.81 -23.64
N GLU A 437 3.66 -1.28 -22.71
CA GLU A 437 3.39 -1.39 -21.28
C GLU A 437 4.63 -0.97 -20.47
N VAL A 438 4.57 0.22 -19.88
CA VAL A 438 5.66 0.82 -19.08
C VAL A 438 5.13 1.15 -17.69
N VAL A 439 5.83 0.69 -16.66
CA VAL A 439 5.40 0.79 -15.26
C VAL A 439 6.52 1.42 -14.41
N ASP A 440 6.16 2.25 -13.44
CA ASP A 440 7.13 2.78 -12.48
C ASP A 440 7.68 1.66 -11.60
N GLU A 441 8.99 1.45 -11.63
CA GLU A 441 9.69 0.46 -10.81
C GLU A 441 9.57 0.74 -9.30
N GLY A 442 9.29 1.99 -8.91
CA GLY A 442 9.00 2.40 -7.54
C GLY A 442 7.68 1.84 -7.01
N MET A 443 6.74 1.52 -7.92
CA MET A 443 5.38 1.09 -7.60
C MET A 443 5.21 -0.43 -7.58
N VAL A 444 6.21 -1.18 -8.05
CA VAL A 444 6.17 -2.65 -8.12
C VAL A 444 7.12 -3.25 -7.09
N THR A 445 6.60 -4.17 -6.25
CA THR A 445 7.44 -4.86 -5.27
C THR A 445 8.20 -6.05 -5.88
N ILE A 446 9.32 -6.43 -5.27
CA ILE A 446 10.04 -7.66 -5.59
C ILE A 446 9.10 -8.85 -5.46
N GLY A 447 8.26 -8.89 -4.43
CA GLY A 447 7.26 -9.93 -4.26
C GLY A 447 6.35 -10.02 -5.47
N THR A 448 5.82 -8.89 -5.94
CA THR A 448 4.91 -8.84 -7.08
C THR A 448 5.58 -9.32 -8.37
N ALA A 449 6.77 -8.81 -8.68
CA ALA A 449 7.44 -9.12 -9.95
C ALA A 449 8.17 -10.48 -9.93
N LEU A 450 8.51 -10.99 -8.74
CA LEU A 450 9.21 -12.25 -8.52
C LEU A 450 8.46 -13.11 -7.47
N PRO A 451 7.23 -13.56 -7.76
CA PRO A 451 6.28 -14.06 -6.76
C PRO A 451 6.60 -15.42 -6.16
N GLN A 452 7.46 -16.21 -6.81
CA GLN A 452 7.65 -17.62 -6.47
C GLN A 452 9.01 -18.15 -6.91
N LEU A 453 9.38 -19.32 -6.38
CA LEU A 453 10.59 -20.05 -6.77
C LEU A 453 10.68 -20.19 -8.30
N GLY A 454 11.83 -19.81 -8.86
CA GLY A 454 12.10 -19.85 -10.30
C GLY A 454 11.48 -18.72 -11.11
N ALA A 455 10.73 -17.80 -10.50
CA ALA A 455 10.37 -16.54 -11.17
C ALA A 455 11.64 -15.76 -11.52
N SER A 456 11.61 -15.03 -12.63
CA SER A 456 12.77 -14.33 -13.16
C SER A 456 12.44 -12.99 -13.79
N LEU A 457 13.39 -12.06 -13.69
CA LEU A 457 13.39 -10.78 -14.36
C LEU A 457 14.75 -10.57 -15.03
N THR A 458 14.77 -9.76 -16.08
CA THR A 458 16.01 -9.24 -16.64
C THR A 458 16.19 -7.81 -16.18
N TYR A 459 17.41 -7.46 -15.74
CA TYR A 459 17.79 -6.08 -15.40
C TYR A 459 18.88 -5.60 -16.36
N LEU A 460 18.58 -4.55 -17.12
CA LEU A 460 19.52 -3.89 -18.01
C LEU A 460 19.99 -2.59 -17.34
N TYR A 461 21.29 -2.43 -17.21
CA TYR A 461 21.93 -1.19 -16.76
C TYR A 461 22.87 -0.65 -17.84
N ASP A 462 22.83 0.67 -18.04
CA ASP A 462 23.50 1.39 -19.13
C ASP A 462 23.10 0.89 -20.52
N TYR A 463 22.23 1.66 -21.20
CA TYR A 463 21.80 1.34 -22.56
C TYR A 463 22.92 1.46 -23.59
N GLY A 464 24.03 2.12 -23.25
CA GLY A 464 25.24 2.18 -24.08
C GLY A 464 26.03 0.88 -24.01
N ASP A 465 26.52 0.54 -22.82
CA ASP A 465 27.39 -0.63 -22.60
C ASP A 465 26.62 -1.96 -22.53
N GLY A 466 25.33 -1.92 -22.17
CA GLY A 466 24.42 -3.05 -22.27
C GLY A 466 24.54 -4.08 -21.14
N TRP A 467 24.81 -3.66 -19.90
CA TRP A 467 25.02 -4.58 -18.77
C TRP A 467 23.73 -5.31 -18.38
N THR A 468 23.56 -6.53 -18.90
CA THR A 468 22.32 -7.30 -18.75
C THR A 468 22.47 -8.38 -17.68
N HIS A 469 21.53 -8.43 -16.74
CA HIS A 469 21.52 -9.37 -15.63
C HIS A 469 20.27 -10.23 -15.64
N ASP A 470 20.45 -11.53 -15.39
CA ASP A 470 19.36 -12.43 -15.07
C ASP A 470 19.17 -12.48 -13.56
N ILE A 471 17.97 -12.15 -13.10
CA ILE A 471 17.53 -12.22 -11.71
C ILE A 471 16.58 -13.40 -11.56
N VAL A 472 16.91 -14.35 -10.68
CA VAL A 472 16.11 -15.57 -10.47
C VAL A 472 15.86 -15.81 -8.98
N VAL A 473 14.62 -16.12 -8.62
CA VAL A 473 14.27 -16.55 -7.25
C VAL A 473 14.79 -17.95 -6.99
N GLU A 474 15.71 -18.10 -6.04
CA GLU A 474 16.24 -19.41 -5.59
C GLU A 474 15.52 -19.96 -4.35
N SER A 475 14.92 -19.11 -3.51
CA SER A 475 14.05 -19.55 -2.40
C SER A 475 13.20 -18.41 -1.84
N VAL A 476 12.08 -18.77 -1.21
CA VAL A 476 11.21 -17.87 -0.44
C VAL A 476 11.05 -18.47 0.96
N ALA A 477 11.29 -17.68 1.99
CA ALA A 477 11.21 -18.07 3.40
C ALA A 477 10.40 -17.04 4.20
N ASP A 478 9.98 -17.41 5.41
CA ASP A 478 9.20 -16.54 6.29
C ASP A 478 9.94 -15.22 6.60
N PHE A 479 9.17 -14.14 6.82
CA PHE A 479 9.72 -12.85 7.21
C PHE A 479 10.33 -12.88 8.61
N ASP A 480 11.46 -12.19 8.75
CA ASP A 480 12.19 -12.05 10.00
C ASP A 480 12.44 -10.55 10.24
N ALA A 481 11.66 -9.99 11.16
CA ALA A 481 11.65 -8.55 11.46
C ALA A 481 12.97 -8.04 12.06
N GLU A 482 13.80 -8.93 12.63
CA GLU A 482 15.06 -8.55 13.29
C GLU A 482 16.25 -8.54 12.33
N ALA A 483 16.04 -8.96 11.10
CA ALA A 483 17.12 -9.13 10.14
C ALA A 483 17.16 -8.03 9.07
N PRO A 484 18.33 -7.81 8.44
CA PRO A 484 18.48 -6.75 7.43
C PRO A 484 17.51 -6.94 6.26
N ARG A 485 16.94 -5.83 5.79
CA ARG A 485 16.02 -5.83 4.64
C ARG A 485 16.69 -6.26 3.34
N ALA A 486 18.01 -6.07 3.22
CA ALA A 486 18.82 -6.60 2.13
C ALA A 486 20.18 -7.03 2.66
N ALA A 487 20.68 -8.18 2.19
CA ALA A 487 22.03 -8.65 2.49
C ALA A 487 22.57 -9.52 1.34
N CYS A 488 23.81 -9.29 0.94
CA CYS A 488 24.51 -10.19 0.03
C CYS A 488 25.09 -11.36 0.82
N VAL A 489 24.66 -12.58 0.53
CA VAL A 489 25.08 -13.78 1.27
C VAL A 489 26.21 -14.53 0.57
N ASP A 490 26.33 -14.39 -0.75
CA ASP A 490 27.32 -15.09 -1.57
C ASP A 490 27.54 -14.39 -2.92
N GLY A 491 28.62 -14.70 -3.62
CA GLY A 491 28.93 -14.13 -4.93
C GLY A 491 30.29 -14.53 -5.46
N GLN A 492 30.52 -14.29 -6.74
CA GLN A 492 31.79 -14.58 -7.42
C GLN A 492 32.00 -13.61 -8.58
N GLY A 493 33.26 -13.33 -8.90
CA GLY A 493 33.64 -12.58 -10.09
C GLY A 493 33.68 -11.08 -9.82
N LEU A 494 34.76 -10.47 -10.29
CA LEU A 494 34.95 -9.03 -10.21
C LEU A 494 33.94 -8.36 -11.13
N ALA A 495 33.13 -7.46 -10.56
CA ALA A 495 32.17 -6.71 -11.35
C ALA A 495 32.92 -5.81 -12.36
N PRO A 496 32.39 -5.65 -13.58
CA PRO A 496 32.92 -4.69 -14.54
C PRO A 496 32.97 -3.28 -13.97
N ALA A 497 34.02 -2.53 -14.27
CA ALA A 497 34.03 -1.11 -13.94
C ALA A 497 33.01 -0.34 -14.82
N GLU A 498 32.47 0.75 -14.29
CA GLU A 498 31.64 1.71 -15.05
C GLU A 498 32.37 2.15 -16.33
N ASP A 499 31.60 2.41 -17.40
CA ASP A 499 32.09 2.88 -18.69
C ASP A 499 33.21 2.00 -19.33
N SER A 500 33.22 0.69 -19.03
CA SER A 500 34.26 -0.23 -19.54
C SER A 500 33.97 -0.85 -20.90
N GLY A 501 32.85 -0.49 -21.54
CA GLY A 501 32.51 -0.90 -22.90
C GLY A 501 31.79 -2.25 -22.98
N GLY A 502 30.92 -2.54 -22.02
CA GLY A 502 30.20 -3.81 -21.91
C GLY A 502 31.09 -5.00 -21.55
N THR A 503 30.52 -6.20 -21.46
CA THR A 503 31.21 -7.40 -20.96
C THR A 503 32.44 -7.79 -21.77
N TRP A 504 32.39 -7.58 -23.09
CA TRP A 504 33.54 -7.80 -23.98
C TRP A 504 34.63 -6.76 -23.74
N GLY A 505 34.27 -5.48 -23.63
CA GLY A 505 35.22 -4.40 -23.34
C GLY A 505 35.95 -4.63 -22.02
N TRP A 506 35.22 -5.01 -20.97
CA TRP A 506 35.81 -5.36 -19.69
C TRP A 506 36.77 -6.56 -19.76
N THR A 507 36.38 -7.62 -20.47
CA THR A 507 37.22 -8.81 -20.65
C THR A 507 38.52 -8.45 -21.38
N ASP A 508 38.43 -7.64 -22.44
CA ASP A 508 39.60 -7.13 -23.17
C ASP A 508 40.48 -6.24 -22.29
N MET A 509 39.89 -5.40 -21.43
CA MET A 509 40.63 -4.58 -20.47
C MET A 509 41.42 -5.44 -19.48
N LEU A 510 40.80 -6.48 -18.91
CA LEU A 510 41.49 -7.38 -17.98
C LEU A 510 42.64 -8.14 -18.67
N ALA A 511 42.42 -8.62 -19.89
CA ALA A 511 43.46 -9.28 -20.68
C ALA A 511 44.62 -8.33 -21.02
N ALA A 512 44.31 -7.10 -21.47
CA ALA A 512 45.31 -6.09 -21.78
C ALA A 512 46.10 -5.65 -20.53
N ALA A 513 45.45 -5.57 -19.36
CA ALA A 513 46.10 -5.20 -18.10
C ALA A 513 47.09 -6.25 -17.59
N ASP A 514 46.91 -7.53 -17.97
CA ASP A 514 47.74 -8.66 -17.55
C ASP A 514 48.81 -9.07 -18.58
N ASP A 515 48.77 -8.53 -19.80
CA ASP A 515 49.76 -8.78 -20.85
C ASP A 515 50.65 -7.54 -21.12
N PRO A 516 51.90 -7.49 -20.60
CA PRO A 516 52.83 -6.39 -20.85
C PRO A 516 53.23 -6.19 -22.32
N ALA A 517 52.93 -7.14 -23.22
CA ALA A 517 53.15 -7.01 -24.65
C ALA A 517 51.95 -6.42 -25.41
N HIS A 518 50.80 -6.28 -24.76
CA HIS A 518 49.60 -5.67 -25.34
C HIS A 518 49.85 -4.17 -25.59
N ASP A 519 49.43 -3.68 -26.74
CA ASP A 519 49.67 -2.30 -27.18
C ASP A 519 49.03 -1.25 -26.24
N ARG A 520 47.87 -1.57 -25.67
CA ARG A 520 47.14 -0.77 -24.68
C ARG A 520 47.44 -1.08 -23.21
N HIS A 521 48.41 -1.96 -22.89
CA HIS A 521 48.68 -2.40 -21.51
C HIS A 521 48.86 -1.22 -20.52
N ASP A 522 49.73 -0.27 -20.83
CA ASP A 522 50.03 0.84 -19.92
C ASP A 522 48.83 1.79 -19.76
N GLU A 523 48.06 2.01 -20.83
CA GLU A 523 46.85 2.83 -20.84
C GLU A 523 45.77 2.22 -19.93
N ILE A 524 45.46 0.93 -20.12
CA ILE A 524 44.42 0.24 -19.34
C ILE A 524 44.82 0.13 -17.88
N ARG A 525 46.09 -0.17 -17.57
CA ARG A 525 46.55 -0.20 -16.17
C ARG A 525 46.43 1.16 -15.49
N GLN A 526 46.69 2.24 -16.22
CA GLN A 526 46.47 3.59 -15.72
C GLN A 526 44.98 3.88 -15.49
N TRP A 527 44.13 3.49 -16.43
CA TRP A 527 42.67 3.65 -16.33
C TRP A 527 42.10 2.92 -15.10
N LEU A 528 42.52 1.67 -14.87
CA LEU A 528 42.16 0.86 -13.70
C LEU A 528 42.84 1.32 -12.39
N GLY A 529 43.73 2.31 -12.44
CA GLY A 529 44.45 2.81 -11.27
C GLY A 529 45.45 1.82 -10.64
N LEU A 530 45.92 0.83 -11.40
CA LEU A 530 46.78 -0.25 -10.88
C LEU A 530 48.20 0.24 -10.60
N ARG A 531 48.75 -0.18 -9.46
CA ARG A 531 50.15 0.06 -9.11
C ARG A 531 51.09 -0.83 -9.94
N PRO A 532 52.38 -0.48 -10.03
CA PRO A 532 53.37 -1.34 -10.70
C PRO A 532 53.39 -2.74 -10.08
N GLY A 533 53.14 -3.77 -10.92
CA GLY A 533 53.14 -5.18 -10.51
C GLY A 533 51.85 -5.67 -9.83
N GLU A 534 50.87 -4.80 -9.62
CA GLU A 534 49.54 -5.19 -9.14
C GLU A 534 48.78 -5.95 -10.23
N ARG A 535 48.11 -7.04 -9.86
CA ARG A 535 47.27 -7.85 -10.76
C ARG A 535 45.83 -7.75 -10.30
N VAL A 536 44.92 -7.74 -11.26
CA VAL A 536 43.50 -7.84 -11.01
C VAL A 536 43.16 -9.31 -10.89
N ASP A 537 42.48 -9.68 -9.81
CA ASP A 537 41.91 -11.02 -9.67
C ASP A 537 40.49 -10.99 -10.26
N PRO A 538 40.26 -11.59 -11.44
CA PRO A 538 38.96 -11.52 -12.11
C PRO A 538 37.87 -12.33 -11.39
N GLU A 539 38.24 -13.23 -10.46
CA GLU A 539 37.28 -14.01 -9.68
C GLU A 539 36.90 -13.34 -8.35
N TRP A 540 37.57 -12.24 -7.98
CA TRP A 540 37.42 -11.58 -6.69
C TRP A 540 36.05 -10.95 -6.47
N PHE A 541 35.53 -11.07 -5.25
CA PHE A 541 34.31 -10.40 -4.81
C PHE A 541 34.41 -10.02 -3.32
N ASP A 542 34.16 -8.75 -2.99
CA ASP A 542 34.09 -8.27 -1.61
C ASP A 542 32.66 -8.22 -1.10
N ARG A 543 32.25 -9.31 -0.46
CA ARG A 543 30.92 -9.41 0.17
C ARG A 543 30.77 -8.44 1.36
N ASP A 544 31.85 -8.10 2.05
CA ASP A 544 31.78 -7.26 3.24
C ASP A 544 31.57 -5.79 2.85
N ASP A 545 32.22 -5.34 1.78
CA ASP A 545 31.97 -4.02 1.18
C ASP A 545 30.55 -3.90 0.65
N ALA A 546 30.08 -4.86 -0.15
CA ALA A 546 28.70 -4.90 -0.64
C ALA A 546 27.68 -4.81 0.50
N ASN A 547 27.88 -5.57 1.59
CA ASN A 547 27.01 -5.48 2.77
C ASN A 547 27.22 -4.19 3.58
N GLY A 548 28.39 -3.55 3.50
CA GLY A 548 28.62 -2.21 4.04
C GLY A 548 27.71 -1.18 3.36
N GLN A 549 27.67 -1.19 2.04
CA GLN A 549 26.81 -0.33 1.23
C GLN A 549 25.32 -0.64 1.47
N LEU A 550 24.94 -1.92 1.43
CA LEU A 550 23.55 -2.33 1.71
C LEU A 550 23.08 -1.90 3.10
N ARG A 551 23.92 -1.98 4.14
CA ARG A 551 23.55 -1.49 5.48
C ARG A 551 23.41 0.02 5.54
N ALA A 552 24.16 0.78 4.73
CA ALA A 552 24.00 2.23 4.68
C ALA A 552 22.66 2.65 4.06
N LEU A 553 22.13 1.83 3.14
CA LEU A 553 20.86 2.07 2.45
C LEU A 553 19.64 1.47 3.19
N PHE A 554 19.79 0.30 3.79
CA PHE A 554 18.69 -0.55 4.27
C PHE A 554 18.79 -1.01 5.74
N GLY A 555 19.88 -0.66 6.44
CA GLY A 555 20.24 -1.17 7.76
C GLY A 555 19.75 -0.38 8.96
#